data_AF-A0A1I2Y9G1-F1
#
_entry.id   AF-A0A1I2Y9G1-F1
#
_cell.length_a   1.000
_cell.length_b   1.000
_cell.length_c   1.000
_cell.angle_alpha   90.00
_cell.angle_beta   90.00
_cell.angle_gamma   90.00
#
_symmetry.space_group_name_H-M   'P 1'
#
loop_
_entity.id
_entity.type
_entity.pdbx_description
1 polymer ?
#
loop_
_entity_poly.entity_id
_entity_poly.type
_entity_poly.pdbx_seq_one_letter_code
_entity_poly.pdbx_strand_id
1 'polypeptide(L)' 'MNVFLWIVQAVLAAMFAIAGVMKSTQPKDKLVGQLPWVVDFSQGTVRLIGIVEFAAALGLILPATTGIAPLLPRWPRPD' A
#
# COMPACT_ATOMS: atom_id res chain seq x y z
N MET A 1 -6.25 17.24 12.87
CA MET A 1 -5.39 16.36 12.04
C MET A 1 -4.03 17.02 11.90
N ASN A 2 -2.94 16.32 12.19
CA ASN A 2 -1.59 16.89 12.12
C ASN A 2 -1.13 16.93 10.65
N VAL A 3 -0.72 18.11 10.15
CA VAL A 3 -0.21 18.29 8.78
C VAL A 3 0.97 17.36 8.50
N PHE A 4 1.82 17.12 9.50
CA PHE A 4 2.92 16.16 9.40
C PHE A 4 2.44 14.75 9.03
N LEU A 5 1.37 14.27 9.68
CA LEU A 5 0.83 12.93 9.41
C LEU A 5 0.23 12.83 8.00
N TRP A 6 -0.44 13.88 7.53
CA TRP A 6 -0.96 13.92 6.15
C TRP A 6 0.15 13.84 5.11
N ILE A 7 1.27 14.55 5.32
CA ILE A 7 2.41 14.51 4.40
C ILE A 7 2.99 13.10 4.36
N VAL A 8 3.24 12.50 5.52
CA VAL A 8 3.77 11.12 5.61
C VAL A 8 2.82 10.13 4.93
N GLN A 9 1.51 10.26 5.17
CA GLN A 9 0.49 9.40 4.60
C GLN A 9 0.39 9.53 3.08
N ALA A 10 0.46 10.75 2.54
CA ALA A 10 0.44 11.01 1.11
C ALA A 10 1.69 10.43 0.41
N VAL A 11 2.87 10.61 1.02
CA VAL A 11 4.12 10.05 0.51
C VAL A 11 4.06 8.52 0.50
N LEU A 12 3.62 7.90 1.59
CA LEU A 12 3.45 6.44 1.66
C LEU A 12 2.46 5.94 0.62
N ALA A 13 1.30 6.58 0.48
CA ALA A 13 0.30 6.20 -0.51
C ALA A 13 0.86 6.29 -1.93
N ALA A 14 1.62 7.33 -2.26
CA ALA A 14 2.28 7.45 -3.56
C ALA A 14 3.29 6.33 -3.80
N MET A 15 4.12 5.99 -2.81
CA MET A 15 5.08 4.89 -2.90
C MET A 15 4.39 3.54 -3.15
N PHE A 16 3.34 3.23 -2.38
CA PHE A 16 2.56 2.00 -2.55
C PHE A 16 1.84 1.95 -3.90
N ALA A 17 1.31 3.08 -4.38
CA ALA A 17 0.64 3.15 -5.68
C ALA A 17 1.62 2.85 -6.82
N ILE A 18 2.80 3.48 -6.80
CA ILE A 18 3.84 3.27 -7.82
C ILE A 18 4.31 1.81 -7.79
N ALA A 19 4.65 1.28 -6.61
CA ALA A 19 5.09 -0.11 -6.46
C ALA A 19 4.01 -1.09 -6.95
N GLY A 20 2.76 -0.86 -6.56
CA GLY A 20 1.63 -1.70 -6.93
C GLY A 20 1.36 -1.72 -8.43
N VAL A 21 1.37 -0.55 -9.08
CA VAL A 21 1.23 -0.45 -10.55
C VAL A 21 2.40 -1.14 -11.25
N MET A 22 3.64 -0.91 -10.81
CA MET A 22 4.81 -1.54 -11.43
C MET A 22 4.74 -3.08 -11.36
N LYS A 23 4.48 -3.66 -10.19
CA LYS A 23 4.49 -5.12 -10.01
C LYS A 23 3.27 -5.81 -10.62
N SER A 24 2.13 -5.13 -10.71
CA SER A 24 0.92 -5.70 -11.34
C SER A 24 0.97 -5.68 -12.87
N THR A 25 1.63 -4.68 -13.47
CA THR A 25 1.62 -4.48 -14.93
C THR A 25 2.88 -4.93 -15.65
N GLN A 26 4.06 -4.86 -15.02
CA GLN A 26 5.30 -5.16 -15.71
C GLN A 26 5.58 -6.67 -15.82
N PRO A 27 6.24 -7.12 -16.91
CA PRO A 27 6.75 -8.49 -17.02
C PRO A 27 7.82 -8.78 -15.96
N LYS A 28 7.86 -10.04 -15.49
CA LYS A 28 8.82 -10.51 -14.48
C LYS A 28 10.26 -10.17 -14.88
N ASP A 29 10.64 -10.39 -16.13
CA ASP A 29 12.00 -10.17 -16.63
C ASP A 29 12.47 -8.71 -16.49
N LYS A 30 11.55 -7.75 -16.60
CA LYS A 30 11.86 -6.32 -16.38
C LYS A 30 12.06 -5.99 -14.90
N LEU A 31 11.37 -6.70 -14.01
CA LEU A 31 11.42 -6.49 -12.58
C LEU A 31 12.66 -7.13 -11.94
N VAL A 32 13.16 -8.25 -12.47
CA VAL A 32 14.32 -8.96 -11.92
C VAL A 32 15.56 -8.07 -11.82
N GLY A 33 15.79 -7.18 -12.79
CA GLY A 33 16.93 -6.25 -12.76
C GLY A 33 16.86 -5.17 -11.68
N GLN A 34 15.68 -4.92 -11.11
CA GLN A 34 15.45 -3.92 -10.05
C GLN A 34 15.15 -4.57 -8.70
N LEU A 35 14.56 -5.76 -8.72
CA LEU A 35 14.03 -6.50 -7.58
C LEU A 35 14.50 -7.96 -7.67
N PRO A 36 15.73 -8.28 -7.20
CA PRO A 36 16.31 -9.62 -7.35
C PRO A 36 15.44 -10.74 -6.77
N TRP A 37 14.71 -10.47 -5.67
CA TRP A 37 13.80 -11.43 -5.03
C TRP A 37 12.66 -11.90 -5.94
N VAL A 38 12.33 -11.16 -7.00
CA VAL A 38 11.27 -11.53 -7.95
C VAL A 38 11.60 -12.85 -8.66
N VAL A 39 12.88 -13.22 -8.79
CA VAL A 39 13.31 -14.49 -9.41
C VAL A 39 12.69 -15.70 -8.71
N ASP A 40 12.56 -15.65 -7.39
CA ASP A 40 12.12 -16.78 -6.57
C ASP A 40 10.61 -17.04 -6.61
N PHE A 41 9.84 -16.12 -7.21
CA PHE A 41 8.37 -16.19 -7.24
C PHE A 41 7.80 -16.27 -8.66
N SER A 42 6.61 -16.86 -8.80
CA SER A 42 5.89 -16.86 -10.07
C SER A 42 5.45 -15.44 -10.46
N GLN A 43 5.26 -15.16 -11.76
CA GLN A 43 4.72 -13.87 -12.22
C GLN A 43 3.33 -13.59 -11.62
N GLY A 44 2.51 -14.63 -11.42
CA GLY A 44 1.21 -14.50 -10.77
C GLY A 44 1.33 -14.00 -9.34
N THR A 45 2.26 -14.56 -8.56
CA THR A 45 2.52 -14.13 -7.17
C THR A 45 2.98 -12.67 -7.12
N VAL A 46 3.90 -12.27 -8.00
CA VAL A 46 4.40 -10.89 -8.05
C VAL A 46 3.28 -9.91 -8.40
N ARG A 47 2.39 -10.29 -9.32
CA ARG A 47 1.20 -9.49 -9.65
C ARG A 47 0.23 -9.35 -8.48
N LEU A 48 -0.01 -10.42 -7.74
CA LEU A 48 -0.84 -10.37 -6.52
C LEU A 48 -0.24 -9.41 -5.48
N ILE A 49 1.07 -9.46 -5.27
CA ILE A 49 1.77 -8.51 -4.40
C ILE A 49 1.52 -7.07 -4.88
N GLY A 50 1.68 -6.81 -6.18
CA GLY A 50 1.42 -5.49 -6.75
C GLY A 50 -0.03 -5.01 -6.56
N ILE A 51 -1.01 -5.90 -6.72
CA ILE A 51 -2.42 -5.57 -6.49
C ILE A 51 -2.67 -5.21 -5.03
N VAL A 52 -2.09 -5.98 -4.09
CA VAL A 52 -2.22 -5.71 -2.65
C VAL A 52 -1.54 -4.40 -2.26
N GLU A 53 -0.37 -4.09 -2.81
CA GLU A 53 0.31 -2.80 -2.61
C GLU A 53 -0.53 -1.63 -3.13
N PHE A 54 -1.14 -1.78 -4.30
CA PHE A 54 -2.04 -0.76 -4.83
C PHE A 54 -3.28 -0.58 -3.94
N ALA A 55 -3.86 -1.68 -3.46
CA ALA A 55 -4.96 -1.63 -2.49
C ALA A 55 -4.55 -0.95 -1.18
N ALA A 56 -3.31 -1.14 -0.72
CA ALA A 56 -2.78 -0.46 0.46
C ALA A 56 -2.68 1.05 0.25
N ALA A 57 -2.28 1.52 -0.95
CA ALA A 57 -2.30 2.95 -1.28
C ALA A 57 -3.71 3.54 -1.19
N LEU A 58 -4.71 2.82 -1.72
CA LEU A 58 -6.12 3.23 -1.59
C LEU A 58 -6.56 3.21 -0.13
N GLY A 59 -6.18 2.18 0.64
CA GLY A 59 -6.46 2.07 2.08
C GLY A 59 -5.80 3.15 2.94
N LEU A 60 -4.71 3.77 2.47
CA LEU A 60 -4.11 4.93 3.12
C LEU A 60 -4.91 6.21 2.85
N ILE A 61 -5.50 6.39 1.67
CA ILE A 61 -6.19 7.65 1.30
C ILE A 61 -7.69 7.62 1.67
N LEU A 62 -8.35 6.48 1.45
CA LEU A 62 -9.80 6.34 1.61
C LEU A 62 -10.28 6.68 3.02
N PRO A 63 -9.79 6.07 4.11
CA PRO A 63 -10.25 6.37 5.48
C PRO A 63 -10.21 7.86 5.84
N ALA A 64 -9.15 8.55 5.41
CA ALA A 64 -8.92 9.93 5.74
C ALA A 64 -9.77 10.89 4.89
N THR A 65 -10.23 10.46 3.71
CA THR A 65 -11.08 11.25 2.80
C THR A 65 -12.57 10.94 2.95
N THR A 66 -12.93 9.71 3.35
CA THR A 66 -14.32 9.27 3.56
C THR A 66 -14.77 9.41 5.02
N GLY A 67 -13.87 9.80 5.92
CA GLY A 67 -14.15 9.90 7.36
C GLY A 67 -14.32 8.55 8.05
N ILE A 68 -13.95 7.45 7.38
CA ILE A 68 -13.96 6.09 7.93
C ILE A 68 -12.71 5.94 8.82
N ALA A 69 -12.70 6.60 9.97
CA ALA A 69 -11.72 6.30 11.03
C ALA A 69 -12.17 5.04 11.80
N PRO A 70 -11.23 4.28 12.39
CA PRO A 70 -11.38 2.86 12.64
C PRO A 70 -12.46 2.52 13.65
N LEU A 71 -13.12 1.40 13.37
CA LEU A 71 -13.97 0.57 14.22
C LEU A 71 -13.34 0.13 15.56
N LEU A 72 -12.26 0.76 16.04
CA LEU A 72 -11.77 0.53 17.39
C LEU A 72 -12.76 1.17 18.35
N PRO A 73 -13.54 0.37 19.13
CA PRO A 73 -14.29 0.94 20.23
C PRO A 73 -13.28 1.65 21.12
N ARG A 74 -13.64 2.85 21.58
CA ARG A 74 -12.96 3.51 22.70
C ARG A 74 -12.69 2.45 23.76
N TRP A 75 -11.41 2.21 24.05
CA TRP A 75 -11.00 1.36 25.17
C TRP A 75 -11.76 1.81 26.44
N PRO A 76 -12.39 0.90 27.20
CA PRO A 76 -13.04 1.27 28.45
C PRO A 76 -11.99 1.86 29.40
N ARG A 77 -12.17 3.13 29.79
CA ARG A 77 -11.43 3.67 30.94
C ARG A 77 -12.18 3.23 32.19
N PRO A 78 -11.52 2.62 33.18
CA PRO A 78 -12.11 2.49 34.49
C PRO A 78 -12.16 3.90 35.11
N ASP A 79 -13.39 4.35 35.40
CA ASP A 79 -13.69 5.39 36.37
C ASP A 79 -13.62 4.84 37.81
#